data_AF-A0A419DHP0-F1
#
_entry.id   AF-A0A419DHP0-F1
#
_cell.length_a   1.000
_cell.length_b   1.000
_cell.length_c   1.000
_cell.angle_alpha   90.00
_cell.angle_beta   90.00
_cell.angle_gamma   90.00
#
_symmetry.space_group_name_H-M   'P 1'
#
loop_
_entity.id
_entity.type
_entity.pdbx_description
1 polymer ?
#
loop_
_entity_poly.entity_id
_entity_poly.type
_entity_poly.pdbx_seq_one_letter_code
_entity_poly.pdbx_strand_id
1 'polypeptide(L)'
;MSAGEIAVGDVVQISPDCQTNPMFGACMLTVTELKSFGVMGFVQALGENGERGGQAYIRLRRDEYEYVGKAAWTPQDEPEADND
;
A
#
# COMPACT_ATOMS: atom_id res chain seq x y z
N MET A 1 -2.97 -11.71 17.45
CA MET A 1 -4.11 -12.00 16.56
C MET A 1 -3.54 -12.73 15.36
N SER A 2 -4.12 -13.85 14.93
CA SER A 2 -3.71 -14.47 13.67
C SER A 2 -4.06 -13.50 12.54
N ALA A 3 -3.10 -13.09 11.72
CA ALA A 3 -3.39 -12.29 10.54
C ALA A 3 -4.45 -13.04 9.71
N GLY A 4 -5.61 -12.42 9.52
CA GLY A 4 -6.52 -12.87 8.49
C GLY A 4 -5.81 -12.84 7.14
N GLU A 5 -6.29 -13.62 6.19
CA GLU A 5 -5.75 -13.57 4.83
C GLU A 5 -5.89 -12.14 4.29
N ILE A 6 -4.76 -11.53 3.90
CA ILE A 6 -4.71 -10.14 3.43
C ILE A 6 -5.46 -10.03 2.11
N ALA A 7 -6.26 -8.98 1.95
CA ALA A 7 -7.04 -8.70 0.76
C ALA A 7 -6.69 -7.34 0.12
N VAL A 8 -7.14 -7.15 -1.12
CA VAL A 8 -7.14 -5.82 -1.76
C VAL A 8 -8.01 -4.87 -0.92
N GLY A 9 -7.51 -3.65 -0.70
CA GLY A 9 -8.13 -2.65 0.17
C GLY A 9 -7.72 -2.74 1.65
N ASP A 10 -6.93 -3.74 2.04
CA ASP A 10 -6.34 -3.79 3.38
C ASP A 10 -5.15 -2.83 3.50
N VAL A 11 -4.82 -2.48 4.74
CA VAL A 11 -3.62 -1.74 5.13
C VAL A 11 -2.65 -2.70 5.78
N VAL A 12 -1.40 -2.61 5.36
CA VAL A 12 -0.25 -3.23 6.02
C VAL A 12 0.71 -2.14 6.49
N GLN A 13 1.44 -2.39 7.56
CA GLN A 13 2.55 -1.56 7.99
C GLN A 13 3.85 -2.15 7.48
N ILE A 14 4.63 -1.35 6.77
CA ILE A 14 5.93 -1.76 6.23
C ILE A 14 6.92 -1.87 7.39
N SER A 15 7.71 -2.94 7.42
CA SER A 15 8.79 -3.11 8.39
C SER A 15 9.72 -1.88 8.38
N PRO A 16 10.17 -1.37 9.54
CA PRO A 16 11.17 -0.30 9.59
C PRO A 16 12.48 -0.71 8.90
N ASP A 17 12.77 -2.01 8.86
CA ASP A 17 13.96 -2.60 8.23
C ASP A 17 13.72 -3.05 6.78
N CYS A 18 12.73 -2.45 6.09
CA CYS A 18 12.37 -2.79 4.71
C CYS A 18 13.59 -2.79 3.77
N GLN A 19 13.88 -3.93 3.17
CA GLN A 19 15.05 -4.11 2.30
C GLN A 19 14.74 -3.72 0.86
N THR A 20 13.49 -3.89 0.42
CA THR A 20 13.08 -3.53 -0.94
C THR A 20 13.29 -2.05 -1.24
N ASN A 21 12.90 -1.16 -0.31
CA ASN A 21 13.23 0.26 -0.39
C ASN A 21 13.14 0.92 1.00
N PRO A 22 14.27 1.29 1.62
CA PRO A 22 14.30 1.87 2.97
C PRO A 22 13.50 3.15 3.14
N MET A 23 13.21 3.91 2.08
CA MET A 23 12.44 5.16 2.17
C MET A 23 10.98 4.94 2.60
N PHE A 24 10.47 3.71 2.47
CA PHE A 24 9.11 3.34 2.86
C PHE A 24 9.05 2.67 4.24
N GLY A 25 10.16 2.56 4.96
CA GLY A 25 10.20 1.94 6.28
C GLY A 25 9.19 2.58 7.23
N ALA A 26 8.44 1.74 7.96
CA ALA A 26 7.37 2.14 8.88
C ALA A 26 6.15 2.86 8.26
N CYS A 27 6.09 3.05 6.94
CA CYS A 27 4.91 3.60 6.29
C CYS A 27 3.72 2.63 6.31
N MET A 28 2.51 3.18 6.12
CA MET A 28 1.29 2.39 5.90
C MET A 28 1.05 2.27 4.40
N LEU A 29 0.88 1.02 3.93
CA LEU A 29 0.59 0.71 2.53
C LEU A 29 -0.83 0.19 2.40
N THR A 30 -1.58 0.79 1.47
CA THR A 30 -2.89 0.27 1.05
C THR A 30 -2.68 -0.72 -0.08
N VAL A 31 -3.11 -1.97 0.12
CA VAL A 31 -2.96 -3.06 -0.84
C VAL A 31 -3.87 -2.85 -2.04
N THR A 32 -3.30 -2.84 -3.24
CA THR A 32 -4.04 -2.76 -4.51
C THR A 32 -3.99 -4.07 -5.28
N GLU A 33 -3.01 -4.94 -5.03
CA GLU A 33 -2.90 -6.23 -5.68
C GLU A 33 -2.20 -7.26 -4.78
N LEU A 34 -2.70 -8.49 -4.80
CA LEU A 34 -2.05 -9.63 -4.14
C LEU A 34 -1.05 -10.29 -5.09
N LYS A 35 0.15 -10.62 -4.59
CA LYS A 35 1.19 -11.33 -5.34
C LYS A 35 1.46 -12.69 -4.69
N SER A 36 1.94 -13.65 -5.48
CA SER A 36 2.33 -14.97 -4.97
C SER A 36 3.44 -14.91 -3.90
N PHE A 37 4.24 -13.83 -3.88
CA PHE A 37 5.33 -13.59 -2.92
C PHE A 37 5.01 -12.53 -1.85
N GLY A 38 3.84 -11.87 -1.89
CA GLY A 38 3.53 -10.76 -0.99
C GLY A 38 2.42 -9.85 -1.53
N VAL A 39 2.61 -8.53 -1.47
CA VAL A 39 1.59 -7.54 -1.88
C VAL A 39 2.17 -6.44 -2.74
N MET A 40 1.31 -5.78 -3.49
CA MET A 40 1.59 -4.48 -4.13
C MET A 40 0.55 -3.48 -3.65
N GLY A 41 0.97 -2.24 -3.50
CA GLY A 41 0.09 -1.15 -3.11
C GLY A 41 0.79 0.18 -3.17
N PHE A 42 0.16 1.19 -2.58
CA PHE A 42 0.73 2.52 -2.50
C PHE A 42 0.83 3.01 -1.06
N VAL A 43 1.84 3.85 -0.84
CA VAL A 43 1.90 4.78 0.29
C VAL A 43 1.44 6.15 -0.21
N GLN A 44 0.46 6.74 0.46
CA GLN A 44 0.01 8.09 0.17
C GLN A 44 1.07 9.08 0.66
N ALA A 45 1.69 9.83 -0.25
CA ALA A 45 2.64 10.86 0.12
C ALA A 45 1.90 12.05 0.76
N LEU A 46 2.57 12.71 1.72
CA LEU A 46 2.02 13.87 2.42
C LEU A 46 1.69 15.02 1.46
N GLY A 47 2.57 15.28 0.49
CA GLY A 47 2.49 16.42 -0.43
C GLY A 47 3.21 17.65 0.10
N GLU A 48 2.91 18.80 -0.49
CA GLU A 48 3.54 20.09 -0.19
C GLU A 48 2.58 21.25 -0.49
N ASN A 49 2.84 22.42 0.09
CA ASN A 49 2.08 23.65 -0.17
C ASN A 49 0.55 23.56 0.09
N GLY A 50 0.14 22.70 1.02
CA GLY A 50 -1.27 22.49 1.36
C GLY A 50 -2.01 21.53 0.43
N GLU A 51 -1.32 20.99 -0.58
CA GLU A 51 -1.86 20.01 -1.51
C GLU A 51 -1.42 18.59 -1.15
N ARG A 52 -2.31 17.61 -1.38
CA ARG A 52 -2.00 16.20 -1.15
C ARG A 52 -0.91 15.72 -2.11
N GLY A 53 -0.03 14.86 -1.62
CA GLY A 53 0.97 14.22 -2.46
C GLY A 53 0.38 13.20 -3.42
N GLY A 54 1.22 12.70 -4.31
CA GLY A 54 0.90 11.54 -5.14
C GLY A 54 0.88 10.24 -4.35
N GLN A 55 0.53 9.16 -5.04
CA GLN A 55 0.63 7.79 -4.54
C GLN A 55 1.96 7.19 -4.99
N ALA A 56 2.75 6.68 -4.06
CA ALA A 56 4.01 6.04 -4.33
C ALA A 56 3.87 4.53 -4.22
N TYR A 57 4.02 3.82 -5.34
CA TYR A 57 3.75 2.39 -5.43
C TYR A 57 5.00 1.54 -5.13
N ILE A 58 4.79 0.45 -4.39
CA ILE A 58 5.84 -0.51 -4.04
C ILE A 58 5.27 -1.93 -3.96
N ARG A 59 6.12 -2.92 -4.24
CA ARG A 59 5.85 -4.34 -4.06
C ARG A 59 6.65 -4.83 -2.86
N LEU A 60 6.03 -5.53 -1.93
CA LEU A 60 6.67 -6.01 -0.71
C LEU A 60 6.58 -7.52 -0.63
N ARG A 61 7.64 -8.15 -0.13
CA ARG A 61 7.62 -9.57 0.23
C ARG A 61 6.87 -9.76 1.56
N ARG A 62 6.35 -10.97 1.81
CA ARG A 62 5.60 -11.31 3.04
C ARG A 62 6.37 -11.02 4.34
N ASP A 63 7.69 -11.03 4.30
CA ASP A 63 8.57 -10.76 5.44
C ASP A 63 8.89 -9.27 5.65
N GLU A 64 8.33 -8.37 4.82
CA GLU A 64 8.62 -6.92 4.87
C GLU A 64 7.44 -6.09 5.39
N TYR A 65 6.37 -6.70 5.86
CA TYR A 65 5.21 -5.98 6.39
C TYR A 65 4.44 -6.79 7.44
N GLU A 66 3.62 -6.09 8.21
CA GLU A 66 2.68 -6.66 9.16
C GLU A 66 1.25 -6.21 8.82
N TYR A 67 0.27 -7.09 9.01
CA TYR A 67 -1.14 -6.76 8.79
C TYR A 67 -1.65 -5.74 9.83
N VAL A 68 -2.39 -4.73 9.38
CA VAL A 68 -3.00 -3.71 10.26
C VAL A 68 -4.51 -3.84 10.30
N GLY A 69 -5.18 -3.83 9.15
CA GLY A 69 -6.64 -3.78 9.09
C GLY A 69 -7.18 -3.40 7.72
N LYS A 70 -8.47 -3.03 7.64
CA LYS A 70 -9.08 -2.51 6.40
C LYS A 70 -8.88 -1.01 6.26
N ALA A 71 -8.58 -0.54 5.04
CA ALA A 71 -8.59 0.89 4.77
C ALA A 71 -10.03 1.42 4.87
N ALA A 72 -10.22 2.53 5.58
CA ALA A 72 -11.50 3.23 5.59
C ALA A 72 -11.79 3.94 4.26
N TRP A 73 -10.74 4.28 3.50
CA TRP A 73 -10.82 4.89 2.19
C TRP A 73 -9.88 4.15 1.24
N THR A 74 -10.43 3.60 0.17
CA THR A 74 -9.67 3.08 -0.97
C THR A 74 -9.76 4.08 -2.13
N PRO A 75 -8.78 4.14 -3.04
CA PRO A 75 -8.97 4.83 -4.30
C PRO A 75 -10.27 4.29 -4.93
N GLN A 76 -11.17 5.19 -5.31
CA GLN A 76 -12.26 4.79 -6.19
C GLN A 76 -11.60 4.40 -7.51
N ASP A 77 -12.00 3.28 -8.11
CA ASP A 77 -11.57 2.93 -9.46
C ASP A 77 -11.80 4.19 -10.34
N GLU A 78 -10.73 4.81 -10.83
CA GLU A 78 -10.90 5.80 -11.87
C GLU A 78 -11.51 5.03 -13.05
N PRO A 79 -12.68 5.46 -13.57
CA PRO A 79 -13.23 4.82 -14.76
C PRO A 79 -12.12 4.82 -15.82
N GLU A 80 -11.84 3.65 -16.39
CA GLU A 80 -10.94 3.52 -17.53
C GLU A 80 -11.29 4.63 -18.50
N ALA A 81 -10.33 5.52 -18.79
CA ALA A 81 -10.55 6.53 -19.81
C ALA A 81 -10.85 5.77 -21.10
N ASP A 82 -12.13 5.82 -21.52
CA ASP A 82 -12.58 5.35 -22.83
C ASP A 82 -11.71 6.06 -23.87
N ASN A 83 -10.70 5.35 -24.37
CA ASN A 83 -9.91 5.79 -25.51
C ASN A 83 -10.72 5.40 -26.75
N ASP A 84 -11.63 6.27 -27.16
CA ASP A 84 -12.29 6.26 -28.48
C ASP A 84 -11.29 6.47 -29.63
#